data_AF-A0A6B3DPC8-F1
#
_entry.id   AF-A0A6B3DPC8-F1
#
_cell.length_a   1.000
_cell.length_b   1.000
_cell.length_c   1.000
_cell.angle_alpha   90.00
_cell.angle_beta   90.00
_cell.angle_gamma   90.00
#
_symmetry.space_group_name_H-M   'P 1'
#
loop_
_entity.id
_entity.type
_entity.pdbx_description
1 polymer ?
#
loop_
_entity_poly.entity_id
_entity_poly.type
_entity_poly.pdbx_seq_one_letter_code
_entity_poly.pdbx_strand_id
1 'polypeptide(L)'
;MHPMVKPALRRGWRDLDTVQFGMTPAHALTLGPVDTATGSFLELLNGTRGLPLLREEGRRMDLPDGHVDRLVRRLAGAGLLDDARGGGAAAGALRRDTEVMDRLRPDLAALSLVAREPGEAIDRLAARRDLRVQVRGAGRVGAVLAALLSGAGIGEVD
;
A
#
# COMPACT_ATOMS: atom_id res chain seq x y z
N MET A 1 -12.05 -5.04 3.15
CA MET A 1 -10.65 -4.94 2.70
C MET A 1 -10.13 -6.25 2.14
N HIS A 2 -9.21 -6.14 1.19
CA HIS A 2 -8.34 -7.19 0.65
C HIS A 2 -6.90 -6.89 1.11
N PRO A 3 -6.50 -7.37 2.31
CA PRO A 3 -5.23 -7.00 2.92
C PRO A 3 -4.03 -7.41 2.09
N MET A 4 -3.10 -6.48 1.92
CA MET A 4 -1.77 -6.76 1.36
C MET A 4 -0.69 -6.09 2.20
N VAL A 5 0.45 -6.74 2.42
CA VAL A 5 1.63 -6.03 2.92
C VAL A 5 2.04 -4.98 1.89
N LYS A 6 2.33 -3.75 2.33
CA LYS A 6 2.72 -2.66 1.44
C LYS A 6 3.90 -3.08 0.56
N PRO A 7 3.77 -3.05 -0.79
CA PRO A 7 4.83 -3.52 -1.67
C PRO A 7 6.15 -2.75 -1.55
N ALA A 8 6.07 -1.49 -1.10
CA ALA A 8 7.23 -0.64 -0.83
C ALA A 8 8.06 -1.13 0.37
N LEU A 9 7.49 -1.93 1.26
CA LEU A 9 8.17 -2.50 2.42
C LEU A 9 8.67 -3.90 2.08
N ARG A 10 10.00 -4.01 1.90
CA ARG A 10 10.64 -5.33 1.83
C ARG A 10 10.43 -6.09 3.13
N ARG A 11 10.18 -7.39 3.03
CA ARG A 11 9.97 -8.27 4.18
C ARG A 11 11.06 -9.32 4.22
N GLY A 12 11.54 -9.64 5.42
CA GLY A 12 12.50 -10.72 5.65
C GLY A 12 12.49 -11.19 7.10
N TRP A 13 13.06 -12.37 7.34
CA TRP A 13 13.35 -12.84 8.69
C TRP A 13 14.58 -12.11 9.22
N ARG A 14 14.46 -11.53 10.42
CA ARG A 14 15.59 -10.92 11.13
C ARG A 14 16.35 -11.97 11.94
N ASP A 15 15.60 -12.87 12.54
CA ASP A 15 16.04 -14.01 13.34
C ASP A 15 14.96 -15.12 13.24
N LEU A 16 14.99 -16.10 14.14
CA LEU A 16 14.15 -17.30 14.07
C LEU A 16 12.65 -17.03 14.29
N ASP A 17 12.28 -15.97 15.00
CA ASP A 17 10.90 -15.68 15.36
C ASP A 17 10.50 -14.22 15.12
N THR A 18 11.36 -13.41 14.52
CA THR A 18 11.07 -12.00 14.22
C THR A 18 11.10 -11.72 12.73
N VAL A 19 9.97 -11.22 12.23
CA VAL A 19 9.83 -10.71 10.86
C VAL A 19 10.11 -9.23 10.83
N GLN A 20 10.98 -8.79 9.93
CA GLN A 20 11.24 -7.38 9.64
C GLN A 20 10.50 -6.93 8.38
N PHE A 21 9.91 -5.73 8.46
CA PHE A 21 9.31 -4.99 7.37
C PHE A 21 10.10 -3.69 7.18
N GLY A 22 10.49 -3.38 5.95
CA GLY A 22 11.32 -2.22 5.61
C GLY A 22 12.82 -2.47 5.84
N MET A 23 13.66 -1.80 5.03
CA MET A 23 15.13 -1.86 5.13
C MET A 23 15.76 -0.55 5.62
N THR A 24 15.00 0.56 5.59
CA THR A 24 15.48 1.86 6.05
C THR A 24 15.00 2.11 7.48
N PRO A 25 15.86 2.60 8.41
CA PRO A 25 15.48 2.77 9.81
C PRO A 25 14.21 3.59 10.05
N ALA A 26 13.97 4.59 9.19
CA ALA A 26 12.79 5.46 9.29
C ALA A 26 11.45 4.74 9.02
N HIS A 27 11.46 3.60 8.33
CA HIS A 27 10.26 2.85 7.94
C HIS A 27 10.35 1.36 8.30
N ALA A 28 11.36 0.98 9.09
CA ALA A 28 11.56 -0.39 9.50
C ALA A 28 10.76 -0.72 10.76
N LEU A 29 9.99 -1.81 10.71
CA LEU A 29 9.22 -2.33 11.84
C LEU A 29 9.47 -3.82 11.98
N THR A 30 9.57 -4.29 13.22
CA THR A 30 9.70 -5.72 13.54
C THR A 30 8.42 -6.25 14.16
N LEU A 31 8.06 -7.47 13.78
CA LEU A 31 6.97 -8.25 14.34
C LEU A 31 7.57 -9.52 14.94
N GLY A 32 7.45 -9.66 16.26
CA GLY A 32 7.90 -10.83 17.01
C GLY A 32 7.13 -10.96 18.34
N PRO A 33 7.08 -12.16 18.93
CA PRO A 33 7.46 -13.43 18.31
C PRO A 33 6.42 -13.87 17.25
N VAL A 34 6.88 -14.56 16.21
CA VAL A 34 6.12 -15.08 15.06
C VAL A 34 6.47 -16.56 14.90
N ASP A 35 5.50 -17.43 15.14
CA ASP A 35 5.64 -18.86 14.87
C ASP A 35 5.53 -19.16 13.36
N THR A 36 5.85 -20.40 12.97
CA THR A 36 5.81 -20.84 11.57
C THR A 36 4.44 -20.64 10.94
N ALA A 37 3.35 -20.96 11.66
CA ALA A 37 1.99 -20.83 11.15
C ALA A 37 1.63 -19.37 10.85
N THR A 38 1.96 -18.44 11.76
CA THR A 38 1.79 -17.01 11.57
C THR A 38 2.68 -16.49 10.44
N GLY A 39 3.93 -16.96 10.36
CA GLY A 39 4.87 -16.63 9.29
C GLY A 39 4.33 -16.99 7.90
N SER A 40 3.80 -18.21 7.75
CA SER A 40 3.14 -18.66 6.51
C SER A 40 1.85 -17.89 6.24
N PHE A 41 1.06 -17.57 7.27
CA PHE A 41 -0.15 -16.77 7.11
C PHE A 41 0.15 -15.36 6.55
N LEU A 42 1.26 -14.74 6.94
CA LEU A 42 1.67 -13.44 6.40
C LEU A 42 1.84 -13.45 4.87
N GLU A 43 2.13 -14.59 4.25
CA GLU A 43 2.24 -14.73 2.78
C GLU A 43 0.88 -14.65 2.07
N LEU A 44 -0.20 -14.93 2.79
CA LEU A 44 -1.57 -14.81 2.29
C LEU A 44 -2.04 -13.35 2.22
N LEU A 45 -1.35 -12.44 2.91
CA LEU A 45 -1.60 -11.00 2.89
C LEU A 45 -0.99 -10.36 1.63
N ASN A 46 -1.51 -10.74 0.47
CA ASN A 46 -1.05 -10.33 -0.85
C ASN A 46 -2.15 -9.64 -1.68
N GLY A 47 -3.29 -9.31 -1.07
CA GLY A 47 -4.38 -8.57 -1.72
C GLY A 47 -5.35 -9.42 -2.54
N THR A 48 -5.08 -10.72 -2.72
CA THR A 48 -5.97 -11.61 -3.48
C THR A 48 -7.20 -12.04 -2.68
N ARG A 49 -7.09 -12.09 -1.35
CA ARG A 49 -8.13 -12.60 -0.44
C ARG A 49 -8.72 -11.48 0.42
N GLY A 50 -10.05 -11.49 0.57
CA GLY A 50 -10.73 -10.66 1.56
C GLY A 50 -10.66 -11.26 2.97
N LEU A 51 -11.04 -10.48 3.99
CA LEU A 51 -11.06 -10.92 5.39
C LEU A 51 -11.82 -12.24 5.65
N PRO A 52 -13.01 -12.50 5.05
CA PRO A 52 -13.72 -13.76 5.30
C PRO A 52 -12.88 -14.99 4.90
N LEU A 53 -12.28 -14.96 3.72
CA LEU A 53 -11.44 -16.05 3.22
C LEU A 53 -10.14 -16.18 4.04
N LEU A 54 -9.54 -15.07 4.47
CA LEU A 54 -8.36 -15.12 5.34
C LEU A 54 -8.66 -15.77 6.70
N ARG A 55 -9.87 -15.58 7.26
CA ARG A 55 -10.29 -16.27 8.50
C ARG A 55 -10.45 -17.77 8.27
N GLU A 56 -10.95 -18.18 7.10
CA GLU A 56 -11.02 -19.60 6.72
C GLU A 56 -9.63 -20.21 6.59
N GLU A 57 -8.69 -19.54 5.92
CA GLU A 57 -7.31 -20.01 5.82
C GLU A 57 -6.63 -20.07 7.19
N GLY A 58 -6.86 -19.08 8.06
CA GLY A 58 -6.33 -19.11 9.42
C GLY A 58 -6.79 -20.33 10.21
N ARG A 59 -8.07 -20.72 10.09
CA ARG A 59 -8.59 -21.96 10.69
C ARG A 59 -7.97 -23.21 10.10
N ARG A 60 -7.72 -23.26 8.78
CA ARG A 60 -7.03 -24.38 8.11
C ARG A 60 -5.57 -24.53 8.53
N MET A 61 -4.96 -23.44 8.99
CA MET A 61 -3.59 -23.39 9.51
C MET A 61 -3.52 -23.56 11.04
N ASP A 62 -4.63 -23.98 11.68
CA ASP A 62 -4.74 -24.17 13.13
C ASP A 62 -4.39 -22.91 13.96
N LEU A 63 -4.58 -21.72 13.40
CA LEU A 63 -4.37 -20.47 14.15
C LEU A 63 -5.46 -20.29 15.22
N PRO A 64 -5.12 -19.75 16.40
CA PRO A 64 -6.10 -19.52 17.46
C PRO A 64 -7.25 -18.61 17.02
N ASP A 65 -8.42 -18.78 17.63
CA ASP A 65 -9.58 -17.95 17.32
C ASP A 65 -9.31 -16.44 17.50
N GLY A 66 -9.76 -15.68 16.52
CA GLY A 66 -9.52 -14.23 16.43
C GLY A 66 -8.06 -13.82 16.19
N HIS A 67 -7.12 -14.77 16.02
CA HIS A 67 -5.72 -14.47 15.73
C HIS A 67 -5.60 -13.65 14.45
N VAL A 68 -6.28 -14.07 13.37
CA VAL A 68 -6.29 -13.36 12.09
C VAL A 68 -6.73 -11.90 12.24
N ASP A 69 -7.85 -11.65 12.91
CA ASP A 69 -8.37 -10.29 13.09
C ASP A 69 -7.45 -9.44 13.97
N ARG A 70 -6.84 -10.02 15.02
CA ARG A 70 -5.84 -9.34 15.85
C ARG A 70 -4.58 -8.98 15.06
N LEU A 71 -4.07 -9.92 14.26
CA LEU A 71 -2.89 -9.72 13.43
C LEU A 71 -3.12 -8.65 12.38
N VAL A 72 -4.21 -8.76 11.59
CA VAL A 72 -4.56 -7.77 10.57
C VAL A 72 -4.72 -6.38 11.19
N ARG A 73 -5.41 -6.26 12.33
CA ARG A 73 -5.57 -4.98 13.03
C ARG A 73 -4.23 -4.41 13.50
N ARG A 74 -3.35 -5.24 14.06
CA ARG A 74 -2.01 -4.81 14.52
C ARG A 74 -1.16 -4.33 13.35
N LEU A 75 -1.16 -5.06 12.23
CA LEU A 75 -0.41 -4.69 11.04
C LEU A 75 -0.98 -3.42 10.38
N ALA A 76 -2.31 -3.28 10.31
CA ALA A 76 -2.97 -2.07 9.80
C ALA A 76 -2.65 -0.85 10.69
N GLY A 77 -2.77 -0.97 12.01
CA GLY A 77 -2.42 0.11 12.95
C GLY A 77 -0.94 0.49 12.92
N ALA A 78 -0.06 -0.48 12.60
CA ALA A 78 1.35 -0.25 12.35
C ALA A 78 1.65 0.38 10.96
N GLY A 79 0.64 0.55 10.11
CA GLY A 79 0.80 1.09 8.76
C GLY A 79 1.53 0.14 7.81
N LEU A 80 1.49 -1.18 8.07
CA LEU A 80 2.16 -2.20 7.26
C LEU A 80 1.28 -2.78 6.14
N LEU A 81 -0.04 -2.57 6.25
CA LEU A 81 -1.00 -3.09 5.28
C LEU A 81 -1.52 -1.99 4.35
N ASP A 82 -1.82 -2.40 3.13
CA ASP A 82 -2.67 -1.70 2.19
C ASP A 82 -3.91 -2.55 1.87
N ASP A 83 -4.88 -1.96 1.17
CA ASP A 83 -6.07 -2.64 0.68
C ASP A 83 -6.07 -2.65 -0.86
N ALA A 84 -5.83 -3.82 -1.44
CA ALA A 84 -5.75 -4.00 -2.89
C ALA A 84 -7.01 -3.55 -3.63
N ARG A 85 -8.16 -3.53 -2.93
CA ARG A 85 -9.46 -3.08 -3.46
C ARG A 85 -10.02 -1.88 -2.69
N GLY A 86 -9.24 -1.28 -1.81
CA GLY A 86 -9.67 -0.17 -0.96
C GLY A 86 -9.68 1.16 -1.69
N GLY A 87 -10.08 2.21 -0.99
CA GLY A 87 -10.29 3.53 -1.54
C GLY A 87 -11.66 3.72 -2.19
N GLY A 88 -11.98 4.96 -2.51
CA GLY A 88 -13.28 5.37 -3.04
C GLY A 88 -13.49 5.06 -4.53
N ALA A 89 -14.61 5.56 -5.06
CA ALA A 89 -14.97 5.37 -6.48
C ALA A 89 -13.89 5.89 -7.44
N ALA A 90 -13.22 7.01 -7.10
CA ALA A 90 -12.14 7.58 -7.88
C ALA A 90 -10.91 6.65 -7.94
N ALA A 91 -10.51 6.06 -6.80
CA ALA A 91 -9.46 5.04 -6.75
C ALA A 91 -9.85 3.78 -7.56
N GLY A 92 -11.12 3.38 -7.50
CA GLY A 92 -11.66 2.30 -8.34
C GLY A 92 -11.62 2.62 -9.83
N ALA A 93 -11.85 3.88 -10.22
CA ALA A 93 -11.73 4.34 -11.60
C ALA A 93 -10.28 4.35 -12.08
N LEU A 94 -9.36 4.86 -11.24
CA LEU A 94 -7.93 4.88 -11.53
C LEU A 94 -7.38 3.47 -11.76
N ARG A 95 -7.78 2.48 -10.95
CA ARG A 95 -7.35 1.08 -11.12
C ARG A 95 -7.80 0.43 -12.43
N ARG A 96 -8.84 0.94 -13.10
CA ARG A 96 -9.28 0.42 -14.41
C ARG A 96 -8.37 0.87 -15.56
N ASP A 97 -7.58 1.91 -15.34
CA ASP A 97 -6.63 2.44 -16.31
C ASP A 97 -5.24 1.83 -16.06
N THR A 98 -5.00 0.67 -16.66
CA THR A 98 -3.78 -0.12 -16.43
C THR A 98 -2.51 0.64 -16.81
N GLU A 99 -2.53 1.41 -17.90
CA GLU A 99 -1.36 2.17 -18.36
C GLU A 99 -0.99 3.28 -17.37
N VAL A 100 -2.00 4.00 -16.86
CA VAL A 100 -1.77 5.01 -15.83
C VAL A 100 -1.29 4.37 -14.52
N MET A 101 -1.87 3.23 -14.13
CA MET A 101 -1.43 2.50 -12.95
C MET A 101 0.01 2.01 -13.05
N ASP A 102 0.44 1.55 -14.22
CA ASP A 102 1.81 1.11 -14.45
C ASP A 102 2.79 2.27 -14.36
N ARG A 103 2.44 3.43 -14.95
CA ARG A 103 3.24 4.65 -14.85
C ARG A 103 3.33 5.18 -13.43
N LEU A 104 2.22 5.22 -12.70
CA LEU A 104 2.13 5.77 -11.33
C LEU A 104 2.46 4.76 -10.23
N ARG A 105 2.86 3.54 -10.57
CA ARG A 105 3.21 2.50 -9.59
C ARG A 105 4.32 2.95 -8.62
N PRO A 106 5.41 3.62 -9.05
CA PRO A 106 6.42 4.12 -8.14
C PRO A 106 5.87 5.20 -7.19
N ASP A 107 5.05 6.13 -7.69
CA ASP A 107 4.38 7.15 -6.88
C ASP A 107 3.45 6.52 -5.83
N LEU A 108 2.65 5.52 -6.23
CA LEU A 108 1.76 4.81 -5.31
C LEU A 108 2.54 4.10 -4.21
N ALA A 109 3.66 3.45 -4.56
CA ALA A 109 4.54 2.81 -3.60
C ALA A 109 5.11 3.81 -2.61
N ALA A 110 5.60 4.97 -3.07
CA ALA A 110 6.10 6.03 -2.21
C ALA A 110 5.01 6.62 -1.31
N LEU A 111 3.82 6.91 -1.86
CA LEU A 111 2.67 7.40 -1.11
C LEU A 111 2.23 6.39 -0.02
N SER A 112 2.31 5.09 -0.29
CA SER A 112 1.97 4.06 0.69
C SER A 112 2.87 4.09 1.93
N LEU A 113 4.10 4.60 1.85
CA LEU A 113 4.98 4.71 3.02
C LEU A 113 4.54 5.81 3.99
N VAL A 114 3.88 6.85 3.49
CA VAL A 114 3.41 8.00 4.29
C VAL A 114 1.92 7.96 4.61
N ALA A 115 1.13 7.30 3.76
CA ALA A 115 -0.29 7.03 3.98
C ALA A 115 -0.42 5.80 4.89
N ARG A 116 -0.94 5.99 6.12
CA ARG A 116 -0.95 4.93 7.13
C ARG A 116 -2.13 3.99 6.95
N GLU A 117 -3.27 4.51 6.53
CA GLU A 117 -4.51 3.74 6.44
C GLU A 117 -4.56 2.91 5.14
N PRO A 118 -5.07 1.66 5.19
CA PRO A 118 -5.26 0.85 3.99
C PRO A 118 -6.15 1.57 2.95
N GLY A 119 -5.69 1.67 1.70
CA GLY A 119 -6.39 2.37 0.62
C GLY A 119 -6.15 3.88 0.55
N GLU A 120 -5.56 4.50 1.56
CA GLU A 120 -5.35 5.95 1.58
C GLU A 120 -4.37 6.42 0.49
N ALA A 121 -3.35 5.61 0.16
CA ALA A 121 -2.37 5.95 -0.86
C ALA A 121 -3.00 6.10 -2.25
N ILE A 122 -3.88 5.18 -2.63
CA ILE A 122 -4.58 5.23 -3.92
C ILE A 122 -5.63 6.34 -3.95
N ASP A 123 -6.26 6.66 -2.82
CA ASP A 123 -7.19 7.79 -2.73
C ASP A 123 -6.47 9.12 -2.95
N ARG A 124 -5.30 9.31 -2.32
CA ARG A 124 -4.46 10.49 -2.55
C ARG A 124 -3.98 10.58 -4.00
N LEU A 125 -3.63 9.44 -4.61
CA LEU A 125 -3.21 9.39 -6.01
C LEU A 125 -4.38 9.70 -6.95
N ALA A 126 -5.58 9.19 -6.66
CA ALA A 126 -6.78 9.51 -7.42
C ALA A 126 -7.16 10.99 -7.28
N ALA A 127 -7.07 11.56 -6.07
CA ALA A 127 -7.36 12.97 -5.82
C ALA A 127 -6.48 13.92 -6.64
N ARG A 128 -5.24 13.55 -6.98
CA ARG A 128 -4.37 14.36 -7.87
C ARG A 128 -5.03 14.66 -9.22
N ARG A 129 -5.87 13.74 -9.72
CA ARG A 129 -6.55 13.90 -11.01
C ARG A 129 -7.66 14.95 -11.01
N ASP A 130 -8.12 15.34 -9.83
CA ASP A 130 -9.11 16.41 -9.67
C ASP A 130 -8.46 17.76 -9.38
N LEU A 131 -7.11 17.80 -9.29
CA LEU A 131 -6.35 19.03 -9.05
C LEU A 131 -5.94 19.71 -10.35
N ARG A 132 -5.93 21.04 -10.29
CA ARG A 132 -5.32 21.91 -11.29
C ARG A 132 -4.13 22.65 -10.70
N VAL A 133 -3.03 22.73 -11.44
CA VAL A 133 -1.84 23.49 -11.05
C VAL A 133 -1.39 24.41 -12.17
N GLN A 134 -1.38 25.72 -11.90
CA GLN A 134 -0.86 26.72 -12.83
C GLN A 134 0.65 26.93 -12.63
N VAL A 135 1.44 26.74 -13.69
CA VAL A 135 2.89 26.99 -13.74
C VAL A 135 3.16 28.32 -14.45
N ARG A 136 3.39 29.37 -13.66
CA ARG A 136 3.68 30.71 -14.20
C ARG A 136 5.10 30.80 -14.75
N GLY A 137 5.22 30.66 -16.08
CA GLY A 137 6.43 30.87 -16.85
C GLY A 137 6.91 29.59 -17.53
N ALA A 138 6.83 29.53 -18.86
CA ALA A 138 7.15 28.35 -19.67
C ALA A 138 8.64 28.25 -20.08
N GLY A 139 9.54 28.81 -19.27
CA GLY A 139 10.98 28.70 -19.50
C GLY A 139 11.53 27.31 -19.13
N ARG A 140 12.86 27.18 -19.09
CA ARG A 140 13.57 25.91 -18.79
C ARG A 140 13.05 25.17 -17.55
N VAL A 141 12.71 25.90 -16.49
CA VAL A 141 12.25 25.32 -15.22
C VAL A 141 10.76 25.00 -15.28
N GLY A 142 9.93 25.94 -15.73
CA GLY A 142 8.48 25.75 -15.73
C GLY A 142 8.03 24.64 -16.68
N ALA A 143 8.65 24.50 -17.85
CA ALA A 143 8.33 23.41 -18.76
C ALA A 143 8.63 22.02 -18.14
N VAL A 144 9.75 21.89 -17.42
CA VAL A 144 10.11 20.64 -16.72
C VAL A 144 9.16 20.36 -15.56
N LEU A 145 8.82 21.39 -14.77
CA LEU A 145 7.86 21.25 -13.67
C LEU A 145 6.49 20.83 -14.16
N ALA A 146 5.98 21.48 -15.22
CA ALA A 146 4.69 21.15 -15.80
C ALA A 146 4.66 19.69 -16.27
N ALA A 147 5.71 19.24 -16.98
CA ALA A 147 5.83 17.85 -17.42
C ALA A 147 5.87 16.86 -16.24
N LEU A 148 6.60 17.17 -15.17
CA LEU A 148 6.66 16.33 -13.97
C LEU A 148 5.31 16.24 -13.25
N LEU A 149 4.59 17.36 -13.11
CA LEU A 149 3.26 17.39 -12.48
C LEU A 149 2.24 16.56 -13.27
N SER A 150 2.21 16.72 -14.59
CA SER A 150 1.38 15.89 -15.47
C SER A 150 1.77 14.42 -15.38
N GLY A 151 3.06 14.12 -15.37
CA GLY A 151 3.59 12.75 -15.20
C GLY A 151 3.21 12.12 -13.86
N ALA A 152 3.18 12.91 -12.79
CA ALA A 152 2.80 12.52 -11.42
C ALA A 152 1.28 12.38 -11.22
N GLY A 153 0.47 12.60 -12.27
CA GLY A 153 -0.97 12.37 -12.28
C GLY A 153 -1.83 13.56 -11.86
N ILE A 154 -1.30 14.79 -11.89
CA ILE A 154 -2.13 16.00 -11.75
C ILE A 154 -3.09 16.09 -12.95
N GLY A 155 -4.36 16.40 -12.69
CA GLY A 155 -5.43 16.40 -13.69
C GLY A 155 -5.26 17.47 -14.77
N GLU A 156 -4.98 18.70 -14.34
CA GLU A 156 -4.77 19.83 -15.24
C GLU A 156 -3.51 20.61 -14.84
N VAL A 157 -2.66 20.89 -15.83
CA VAL A 157 -1.44 21.68 -15.64
C VAL A 157 -1.36 22.70 -16.78
N ASP A 158 -1.35 23.99 -16.44
CA ASP A 158 -1.40 25.11 -17.40
C ASP A 158 -0.41 26.24 -17.12
#